data_AF-A0A6N6ZAU7-F1
#
_entry.id   AF-A0A6N6ZAU7-F1
#
_cell.length_a   1.000
_cell.length_b   1.000
_cell.length_c   1.000
_cell.angle_alpha   90.00
_cell.angle_beta   90.00
_cell.angle_gamma   90.00
#
_symmetry.space_group_name_H-M   'P 1'
#
loop_
_entity.id
_entity.type
_entity.pdbx_description
1 polymer ?
#
loop_
_entity_poly.entity_id
_entity_poly.type
_entity_poly.pdbx_seq_one_letter_code
_entity_poly.pdbx_strand_id
1 'polypeptide(L)'
;MSWSPLSPLTLQRYLAAPQLRALQTAALADEQADPIPEIVADLTARVRAELRAGGGVLSAEPMALPPELHGPAAALVLEAAQTRLPSLELTTAQVRAADEARALLERFANGKLRAEPPADPEEPPPVWGAETVVLSLRPHRVTAQRLRI
;
A
#
# COMPACT_ATOMS: atom_id res chain seq x y z
N MET A 1 8.36 -15.60 -0.85
CA MET A 1 9.03 -14.69 0.10
C MET A 1 7.95 -14.05 0.98
N SER A 2 8.26 -13.64 2.21
CA SER A 2 7.27 -13.02 3.10
C SER A 2 7.28 -11.51 2.93
N TRP A 3 6.11 -10.89 2.79
CA TRP A 3 5.98 -9.46 3.02
C TRP A 3 6.34 -9.16 4.48
N SER A 4 6.93 -8.01 4.74
CA SER A 4 7.33 -7.64 6.10
C SER A 4 7.20 -6.14 6.31
N PRO A 5 7.01 -5.69 7.57
CA PRO A 5 6.89 -4.28 7.87
C PRO A 5 8.21 -3.55 7.72
N LEU A 6 8.11 -2.26 7.43
CA LEU A 6 9.25 -1.37 7.27
C LEU A 6 9.79 -0.99 8.65
N SER A 7 10.69 -1.84 9.17
CA SER A 7 11.26 -1.66 10.51
C SER A 7 12.43 -0.66 10.51
N PRO A 8 12.80 -0.09 11.67
CA PRO A 8 14.00 0.74 11.79
C PRO A 8 15.28 0.03 11.32
N LEU A 9 15.38 -1.28 11.53
CA LEU A 9 16.50 -2.08 11.03
C LEU A 9 16.50 -2.16 9.49
N THR A 10 15.32 -2.24 8.88
CA THR A 10 15.17 -2.20 7.42
C THR A 10 15.56 -0.84 6.89
N LEU A 11 15.10 0.24 7.53
CA LEU A 11 15.53 1.60 7.22
C LEU A 11 17.06 1.74 7.30
N GLN A 12 17.73 1.19 8.33
CA GLN A 12 19.20 1.24 8.44
C GLN A 12 19.95 0.46 7.35
N ARG A 13 19.30 -0.51 6.68
CA ARG A 13 19.92 -1.25 5.57
C ARG A 13 19.89 -0.46 4.28
N TYR A 14 18.85 0.36 4.09
CA TYR A 14 18.65 1.17 2.88
C TYR A 14 19.13 2.61 3.04
N LEU A 15 19.10 3.15 4.25
CA LEU A 15 19.60 4.46 4.63
C LEU A 15 20.95 4.30 5.33
N ALA A 16 21.83 5.29 5.19
CA ALA A 16 23.07 5.30 5.96
C ALA A 16 22.74 5.47 7.45
N ALA A 17 23.23 4.58 8.32
CA ALA A 17 23.00 4.63 9.77
C ALA A 17 23.22 6.03 10.43
N PRO A 18 24.17 6.87 9.98
CA PRO A 18 24.31 8.24 10.49
C PRO A 18 23.11 9.14 10.20
N GLN A 19 22.42 8.98 9.08
CA GLN A 19 21.27 9.80 8.70
C GLN A 19 20.04 9.48 9.54
N LEU A 20 19.79 8.20 9.81
CA LEU A 20 18.71 7.80 10.71
C LEU A 20 18.93 8.32 12.13
N ARG A 21 20.18 8.31 12.61
CA ARG A 21 20.53 8.91 13.92
C ARG A 21 20.37 10.42 13.93
N ALA A 22 20.77 11.10 12.85
CA ALA A 22 20.59 12.55 12.71
C ALA A 22 19.10 12.94 12.76
N LEU A 23 18.25 12.19 12.05
CA LEU A 23 16.79 12.34 12.10
C LEU A 23 16.23 12.20 13.51
N GLN A 24 16.60 11.13 14.22
CA GLN A 24 16.13 10.89 15.59
C GLN A 24 16.63 11.96 16.56
N THR A 25 17.88 12.42 16.39
CA THR A 25 18.48 13.45 17.25
C THR A 25 17.85 14.82 17.01
N ALA A 26 17.56 15.17 15.76
CA ALA A 26 16.88 16.41 15.41
C ALA A 26 15.46 16.47 15.98
N ALA A 27 14.69 15.39 15.87
CA ALA A 27 13.35 15.31 16.46
C ALA A 27 13.37 15.52 17.99
N LEU A 28 14.33 14.89 18.68
CA LEU A 28 14.47 15.00 20.14
C LEU A 28 14.97 16.38 20.60
N ALA A 29 15.71 17.11 19.75
CA ALA A 29 16.24 18.43 20.08
C ALA A 29 15.14 19.51 20.18
N ASP A 30 14.07 19.37 19.39
CA ASP A 30 12.91 20.28 19.40
C ASP A 30 11.81 19.86 20.39
N GLU A 31 12.11 18.93 21.31
CA GLU A 31 11.15 18.28 22.23
C GLU A 31 9.96 17.62 21.51
N GLN A 32 10.11 17.31 20.23
CA GLN A 32 9.07 16.66 19.44
C GLN A 32 9.19 15.14 19.53
N ALA A 33 8.04 14.46 19.47
CA ALA A 33 8.03 13.01 19.31
C ALA A 33 8.71 12.62 18.00
N ASP A 34 9.35 11.45 17.96
CA ASP A 34 9.95 10.91 16.74
C ASP A 34 8.87 10.83 15.64
N PRO A 35 9.01 11.57 14.51
CA PRO A 35 8.00 11.57 13.46
C PRO A 35 8.10 10.33 12.55
N ILE A 36 9.18 9.55 12.63
CA ILE A 36 9.43 8.42 11.72
C ILE A 36 8.31 7.37 11.77
N PRO A 37 7.81 6.91 12.93
CA PRO A 37 6.76 5.90 12.97
C PRO A 37 5.47 6.33 12.25
N GLU A 38 5.08 7.60 12.38
CA GLU A 38 3.91 8.17 11.71
C GLU A 38 4.14 8.24 10.19
N ILE A 39 5.29 8.77 9.77
CA ILE A 39 5.68 8.84 8.35
C ILE A 39 5.70 7.46 7.71
N VAL A 40 6.24 6.46 8.41
CA VAL A 40 6.27 5.07 7.92
C VAL A 40 4.86 4.51 7.78
N ALA A 41 3.96 4.77 8.73
CA ALA A 41 2.57 4.33 8.66
C ALA A 41 1.84 4.97 7.46
N ASP A 42 1.96 6.29 7.29
CA ASP A 42 1.33 7.04 6.20
C ASP A 42 1.82 6.55 4.83
N LEU A 43 3.14 6.39 4.68
CA LEU A 43 3.73 5.93 3.43
C LEU A 43 3.42 4.47 3.15
N THR A 44 3.38 3.61 4.17
CA THR A 44 2.97 2.21 4.01
C THR A 44 1.52 2.13 3.52
N ALA A 45 0.62 2.91 4.13
CA ALA A 45 -0.77 3.00 3.69
C ALA A 45 -0.88 3.50 2.24
N ARG A 46 -0.10 4.52 1.87
CA ARG A 46 -0.05 5.03 0.49
C ARG A 46 0.42 3.96 -0.50
N VAL A 47 1.56 3.31 -0.23
CA VAL A 47 2.10 2.26 -1.12
C VAL A 47 1.10 1.12 -1.31
N ARG A 48 0.42 0.72 -0.23
CA ARG A 48 -0.64 -0.30 -0.29
C ARG A 48 -1.83 0.14 -1.12
N ALA A 49 -2.24 1.40 -1.03
CA ALA A 49 -3.32 1.94 -1.86
C ALA A 49 -2.96 1.92 -3.35
N GLU A 50 -1.74 2.31 -3.71
CA GLU A 50 -1.23 2.25 -5.09
C GLU A 50 -1.18 0.80 -5.62
N LEU A 51 -0.67 -0.14 -4.80
CA LEU A 51 -0.67 -1.56 -5.16
C LEU A 51 -2.08 -2.10 -5.40
N ARG A 52 -3.04 -1.70 -4.57
CA ARG A 52 -4.44 -2.09 -4.73
C ARG A 52 -5.06 -1.49 -5.99
N ALA A 53 -4.75 -0.24 -6.31
CA ALA A 53 -5.21 0.42 -7.54
C ALA A 53 -4.70 -0.29 -8.80
N GLY A 54 -3.47 -0.81 -8.76
CA GLY A 54 -2.89 -1.64 -9.82
C GLY A 54 -3.46 -3.06 -9.94
N GLY A 55 -4.41 -3.44 -9.09
CA GLY A 55 -5.02 -4.78 -9.05
C GLY A 55 -4.14 -5.84 -8.36
N GLY A 56 -3.19 -5.41 -7.52
CA GLY A 56 -2.36 -6.31 -6.72
C GLY A 56 -3.11 -6.92 -5.54
N VAL A 57 -2.66 -8.10 -5.08
CA VAL A 57 -3.12 -8.73 -3.84
C VAL A 57 -2.33 -8.17 -2.68
N LEU A 58 -3.00 -7.67 -1.64
CA LEU A 58 -2.36 -7.16 -0.44
C LEU A 58 -2.23 -8.24 0.63
N SER A 59 -1.24 -8.08 1.52
CA SER A 59 -1.12 -8.90 2.73
C SER A 59 -2.20 -8.52 3.75
N ALA A 60 -2.67 -9.50 4.52
CA ALA A 60 -3.57 -9.30 5.65
C ALA A 60 -2.95 -8.41 6.75
N GLU A 61 -1.62 -8.41 6.87
CA GLU A 61 -0.89 -7.51 7.77
C GLU A 61 -0.86 -6.08 7.21
N PRO A 62 -1.46 -5.08 7.91
CA PRO A 62 -1.62 -3.72 7.40
C PRO A 62 -0.30 -2.98 7.18
N MET A 63 0.75 -3.34 7.94
CA MET A 63 2.06 -2.70 7.84
C MET A 63 3.02 -3.43 6.90
N ALA A 64 2.63 -4.58 6.35
CA ALA A 64 3.51 -5.39 5.52
C ALA A 64 3.60 -4.85 4.08
N LEU A 65 4.83 -4.81 3.57
CA LEU A 65 5.16 -4.45 2.19
C LEU A 65 5.99 -5.56 1.52
N PRO A 66 5.89 -5.70 0.18
CA PRO A 66 6.74 -6.61 -0.56
C PRO A 66 8.21 -6.14 -0.48
N PRO A 67 9.17 -7.08 -0.46
CA PRO A 67 10.60 -6.77 -0.25
C PRO A 67 11.17 -5.84 -1.33
N GLU A 68 10.67 -5.92 -2.56
CA GLU A 68 11.07 -5.06 -3.68
C GLU A 68 10.69 -3.58 -3.51
N LEU A 69 9.73 -3.28 -2.63
CA LEU A 69 9.32 -1.90 -2.34
C LEU A 69 9.99 -1.32 -1.08
N HIS A 70 10.77 -2.09 -0.33
CA HIS A 70 11.41 -1.57 0.89
C HIS A 70 12.42 -0.45 0.60
N GLY A 71 13.25 -0.61 -0.44
CA GLY A 71 14.19 0.44 -0.85
C GLY A 71 13.49 1.73 -1.31
N PRO A 72 12.58 1.66 -2.30
CA PRO A 72 11.77 2.79 -2.72
C PRO A 72 11.00 3.46 -1.58
N ALA A 73 10.36 2.68 -0.71
CA ALA A 73 9.63 3.21 0.43
C ALA A 73 10.56 3.90 1.44
N ALA A 74 11.76 3.37 1.68
CA ALA A 74 12.75 4.03 2.54
C ALA A 74 13.21 5.39 2.00
N ALA A 75 13.36 5.53 0.67
CA ALA A 75 13.69 6.81 0.04
C ALA A 75 12.57 7.84 0.22
N LEU A 76 11.31 7.42 0.11
CA LEU A 76 10.15 8.29 0.33
C LEU A 76 10.00 8.70 1.79
N VAL A 77 10.29 7.78 2.73
CA VAL A 77 10.31 8.08 4.17
C VAL A 77 11.32 9.20 4.46
N LEU A 78 12.48 9.14 3.83
CA LEU A 78 13.52 10.16 4.01
C LEU A 78 13.09 11.53 3.46
N GLU A 79 12.46 11.56 2.28
CA GLU A 79 11.91 12.78 1.68
C GLU A 79 10.82 13.41 2.57
N ALA A 80 9.87 12.59 3.03
CA ALA A 80 8.81 13.05 3.93
C ALA A 80 9.37 13.52 5.29
N ALA A 81 10.40 12.85 5.79
CA ALA A 81 11.05 13.24 7.03
C ALA A 81 11.80 14.58 6.90
N GLN A 82 12.44 14.87 5.76
CA GLN A 82 13.03 16.18 5.50
C GLN A 82 11.99 17.31 5.48
N THR A 83 10.79 17.04 4.97
CA THR A 83 9.71 18.04 4.98
C THR A 83 9.28 18.41 6.40
N ARG A 84 9.33 17.44 7.34
CA ARG A 84 9.02 17.67 8.75
C ARG A 84 10.22 18.18 9.56
N LEU A 85 11.44 17.86 9.14
CA LEU A 85 12.70 18.24 9.78
C LEU A 85 13.61 18.95 8.77
N PRO A 86 13.43 20.27 8.55
CA PRO A 86 14.16 21.02 7.53
C PRO A 86 15.67 21.07 7.75
N SER A 87 16.12 20.78 8.98
CA SER A 87 17.54 20.65 9.34
C SER A 87 18.22 19.43 8.71
N LEU A 88 17.44 18.47 8.19
CA LEU A 88 17.96 17.34 7.42
C LEU A 88 18.17 17.76 5.96
N GLU A 89 19.43 17.91 5.55
CA GLU A 89 19.74 18.10 4.14
C GLU A 89 19.81 16.76 3.40
N LEU A 90 19.05 16.66 2.31
CA LEU A 90 19.12 15.53 1.39
C LEU A 90 20.20 15.77 0.35
N THR A 91 21.01 14.75 0.10
CA THR A 91 21.94 14.74 -1.03
C THR A 91 21.16 14.64 -2.34
N THR A 92 21.75 15.13 -3.43
CA THR A 92 21.15 15.02 -4.78
C THR A 92 20.85 13.57 -5.17
N ALA A 93 21.68 12.62 -4.73
CA ALA A 93 21.45 11.19 -4.96
C ALA A 93 20.19 10.68 -4.26
N GLN A 94 19.87 11.19 -3.06
CA GLN A 94 18.68 10.81 -2.31
C GLN A 94 17.40 11.42 -2.89
N VAL A 95 17.47 12.68 -3.32
CA VAL A 95 16.36 13.32 -4.05
C VAL A 95 16.05 12.52 -5.31
N ARG A 96 17.08 12.17 -6.08
CA ARG A 96 16.94 11.33 -7.27
C ARG A 96 16.36 9.94 -6.94
N ALA A 97 16.79 9.32 -5.84
CA ALA A 97 16.23 8.04 -5.40
C ALA A 97 14.74 8.15 -5.03
N ALA A 98 14.31 9.26 -4.43
CA ALA A 98 12.91 9.53 -4.14
C ALA A 98 12.09 9.76 -5.43
N ASP A 99 12.65 10.48 -6.42
CA ASP A 99 12.03 10.64 -7.74
C ASP A 99 11.85 9.29 -8.46
N GLU A 100 12.90 8.46 -8.47
CA GLU A 100 12.87 7.12 -9.05
C GLU A 100 11.87 6.21 -8.31
N ALA A 101 11.76 6.34 -6.98
CA ALA A 101 10.77 5.62 -6.17
C ALA A 101 9.33 6.03 -6.52
N ARG A 102 9.05 7.33 -6.71
CA ARG A 102 7.72 7.81 -7.14
C ARG A 102 7.36 7.27 -8.52
N ALA A 103 8.29 7.31 -9.47
CA ALA A 103 8.08 6.77 -10.82
C ALA A 103 7.86 5.25 -10.78
N LEU A 104 8.54 4.52 -9.90
CA LEU A 104 8.33 3.09 -9.72
C LEU A 104 6.94 2.79 -9.16
N LEU A 105 6.51 3.50 -8.12
CA LEU A 105 5.17 3.33 -7.54
C LEU A 105 4.07 3.61 -8.56
N GLU A 106 4.23 4.65 -9.39
CA GLU A 106 3.29 4.94 -10.47
C GLU A 106 3.18 3.78 -11.48
N ARG A 107 4.27 3.03 -11.72
CA ARG A 107 4.22 1.83 -12.58
C ARG A 107 3.44 0.68 -11.93
N PHE A 108 3.55 0.51 -10.61
CA PHE A 108 2.73 -0.45 -9.87
C PHE A 108 1.25 -0.04 -9.87
N ALA A 109 0.96 1.24 -9.62
CA ALA A 109 -0.39 1.80 -9.63
C ALA A 109 -1.10 1.63 -10.97
N ASN A 110 -0.36 1.81 -12.07
CA ASN A 110 -0.87 1.60 -13.42
C ASN A 110 -0.90 0.12 -13.86
N GLY A 111 -0.56 -0.82 -12.98
CA GLY A 111 -0.51 -2.25 -13.29
C GLY A 111 0.58 -2.65 -14.30
N LYS A 112 1.53 -1.77 -14.61
CA LYS A 112 2.68 -2.04 -15.51
C LYS A 112 3.71 -2.96 -14.86
N LEU A 113 3.80 -2.92 -13.52
CA LEU A 113 4.56 -3.84 -12.69
C LEU A 113 3.61 -4.49 -11.70
N ARG A 114 3.86 -5.77 -11.39
CA ARG A 114 3.12 -6.51 -10.36
C ARG A 114 4.06 -6.88 -9.24
N ALA A 115 3.59 -6.68 -8.02
CA ALA A 115 4.33 -7.11 -6.84
C ALA A 115 4.19 -8.62 -6.66
N GLU A 116 5.19 -9.24 -6.05
CA GLU A 116 5.10 -10.63 -5.63
C GLU A 116 3.94 -10.79 -4.64
N PRO A 117 3.03 -11.76 -4.84
CA PRO A 117 1.90 -11.96 -3.92
C PRO A 117 2.39 -12.30 -2.51
N PRO A 118 1.70 -11.83 -1.47
CA PRO A 118 2.01 -12.18 -0.09
C PRO A 118 1.72 -13.66 0.18
N ALA A 119 2.40 -14.22 1.19
CA ALA A 119 2.09 -15.57 1.68
C ALA A 119 0.74 -15.62 2.43
N ASP A 120 0.28 -14.47 2.91
CA ASP A 120 -0.90 -14.21 3.72
C ASP A 120 -1.82 -13.19 3.01
N PRO A 121 -2.49 -13.56 1.90
CA PRO A 121 -3.36 -12.63 1.18
C PRO A 121 -4.52 -12.17 2.06
N GLU A 122 -4.83 -10.87 2.00
CA GLU A 122 -6.03 -10.28 2.60
C GLU A 122 -7.27 -10.91 1.95
N GLU A 123 -8.20 -11.41 2.76
CA GLU A 123 -9.46 -11.93 2.23
C GLU A 123 -10.24 -10.79 1.58
N PRO A 124 -10.79 -10.99 0.37
CA PRO A 124 -11.68 -10.02 -0.22
C PRO A 124 -12.88 -9.81 0.71
N PRO A 125 -13.35 -8.56 0.89
CA PRO A 125 -14.52 -8.32 1.73
C PRO A 125 -15.69 -9.17 1.24
N PRO A 126 -16.52 -9.73 2.14
CA PRO A 126 -17.67 -10.51 1.75
C PRO A 126 -18.56 -9.65 0.85
N VAL A 127 -18.82 -10.12 -0.37
CA VAL A 127 -19.68 -9.43 -1.32
C VAL A 127 -21.12 -9.58 -0.84
N TRP A 128 -21.58 -8.70 0.04
CA TRP A 128 -22.98 -8.62 0.44
C TRP A 128 -23.78 -8.01 -0.72
N GLY A 129 -24.26 -8.85 -1.64
CA GLY A 129 -25.14 -8.37 -2.71
C GLY A 129 -25.22 -9.16 -4.01
N ALA A 130 -24.81 -10.43 -4.06
CA ALA A 130 -25.11 -11.29 -5.21
C ALA A 130 -26.21 -12.31 -4.85
N GLU A 131 -27.36 -11.83 -4.38
CA GLU A 131 -28.57 -12.64 -4.55
C GLU A 131 -28.86 -12.68 -6.05
N THR A 132 -28.41 -13.75 -6.69
CA THR A 132 -28.93 -14.11 -8.00
C THR A 132 -30.36 -14.57 -7.76
N VAL A 133 -31.30 -13.62 -7.71
CA VAL A 133 -32.73 -13.95 -7.77
C VAL A 133 -32.97 -14.51 -9.17
N VAL A 134 -32.81 -15.82 -9.29
CA VAL A 134 -33.31 -16.58 -10.44
C VAL A 134 -34.83 -16.47 -10.35
N LEU A 135 -35.40 -15.46 -10.99
CA LEU A 135 -36.83 -15.38 -11.26
C LEU A 135 -37.19 -16.57 -12.15
N SER A 136 -37.51 -17.70 -11.52
CA SER A 136 -38.22 -18.80 -12.17
C SER A 136 -39.61 -18.29 -12.54
N LEU A 137 -39.71 -17.71 -13.74
CA LEU A 137 -40.99 -17.45 -14.38
C LEU A 137 -41.63 -18.82 -14.64
N ARG A 138 -42.46 -19.27 -13.71
CA ARG A 138 -43.36 -20.40 -13.95
C ARG A 138 -44.32 -19.97 -15.07
N PRO A 139 -44.38 -20.64 -16.23
CA PRO A 139 -45.40 -20.34 -17.21
C PRO A 139 -46.76 -20.75 -16.63
N HIS A 140 -47.62 -19.77 -16.35
CA HIS A 140 -49.03 -20.04 -16.06
C HIS A 140 -49.67 -20.59 -17.35
N ARG A 141 -49.92 -21.90 -17.40
CA ARG A 141 -50.77 -22.51 -18.43
C ARG A 141 -52.18 -21.98 -18.26
N VAL A 142 -52.60 -21.07 -19.15
CA VAL A 142 -54.01 -20.71 -19.32
C VAL A 142 -54.69 -21.85 -20.08
N THR A 143 -55.46 -22.67 -19.37
CA THR A 143 -56.30 -23.70 -20.00
C THR A 143 -57.50 -23.01 -20.63
N ALA A 144 -57.53 -22.91 -21.95
CA ALA A 144 -58.72 -22.46 -22.69
C ALA A 144 -59.85 -23.47 -22.51
N GLN A 145 -60.86 -23.11 -21.71
CA GLN A 145 -62.08 -23.89 -21.58
C GLN A 145 -62.96 -23.61 -22.81
N ARG A 146 -63.02 -24.57 -23.75
CA ARG A 146 -63.94 -24.55 -24.89
C ARG A 146 -65.38 -24.62 -24.37
N LEU A 147 -66.15 -23.54 -24.50
CA LEU A 147 -67.61 -23.62 -24.52
C LEU A 147 -68.02 -24.29 -25.84
N ARG A 148 -68.69 -25.45 -25.74
CA ARG A 148 -69.49 -26.02 -26.82
C ARG A 148 -70.91 -25.43 -26.74
N ILE A 149 -71.40 -25.09 -27.92
CA ILE A 149 -72.77 -24.67 -28.28
C ILE A 149 -73.77 -25.74 -27.83
#